data_AF-A0A2G6DRB6-F1
#
_entry.id   AF-A0A2G6DRB6-F1
#
_cell.length_a   1.000
_cell.length_b   1.000
_cell.length_c   1.000
_cell.angle_alpha   90.00
_cell.angle_beta   90.00
_cell.angle_gamma   90.00
#
_symmetry.space_group_name_H-M   'P 1'
#
loop_
_entity.id
_entity.type
_entity.pdbx_description
1 polymer ?
#
loop_
_entity_poly.entity_id
_entity_poly.type
_entity_poly.pdbx_seq_one_letter_code
_entity_poly.pdbx_strand_id
1 'polypeptide(L)'
;MNSKITIDTIIARYAHNLERIDIELIIAFVLEKDRAFVITHADMNISEEKYNTIISLCEKRKTGYPLAYITGYKDFFGREFFISEDTLIPRSETELIISSVINNIKQQKIHDVLLCDIGTGSGVIPITIKKELEKEKINCSIIASDTSKHALSIAQKNIKYYSIHDIVLYNTSLINDSVLDAVAQTKKQNIIITANLPYVDIKKREEFFTKKESQALKYEPSEALWSEDSGMKHYKKLIQQLTILHTHVLPEKNISVFYEIDPNQSEELQNYISERNPNSTILVFKDLSERPRVIQWNI
;
A
#
# COMPACT_ATOMS: atom_id res chain seq x y z
N MET A 1 -19.40 25.88 38.54
CA MET A 1 -18.00 25.39 38.43
C MET A 1 -17.86 24.85 37.02
N ASN A 2 -17.11 25.52 36.13
CA ASN A 2 -16.80 24.93 34.83
C ASN A 2 -15.91 23.72 35.08
N SER A 3 -16.45 22.52 34.88
CA SER A 3 -15.68 21.29 34.88
C SER A 3 -14.51 21.46 33.91
N LYS A 4 -13.27 21.35 34.43
CA LYS A 4 -12.06 21.42 33.59
C LYS A 4 -12.16 20.36 32.49
N ILE A 5 -12.01 20.79 31.24
CA ILE A 5 -11.90 19.88 30.10
C ILE A 5 -10.46 19.39 30.07
N THR A 6 -10.26 18.12 30.40
CA THR A 6 -8.95 17.46 30.42
C THR A 6 -8.90 16.31 29.43
N ILE A 7 -7.69 15.84 29.09
CA ILE A 7 -7.50 14.64 28.25
C ILE A 7 -8.30 13.46 28.79
N ASP A 8 -8.23 13.18 30.09
CA ASP A 8 -8.97 12.08 30.73
C ASP A 8 -10.48 12.21 30.58
N THR A 9 -11.04 13.43 30.72
CA THR A 9 -12.48 13.63 30.55
C THR A 9 -12.94 13.35 29.11
N ILE A 10 -12.09 13.63 28.11
CA ILE A 10 -12.37 13.31 26.71
C ILE A 10 -12.27 11.80 26.48
N ILE A 11 -11.24 11.14 27.00
CA ILE A 11 -11.08 9.68 26.88
C ILE A 11 -12.28 8.96 27.51
N ALA A 12 -12.66 9.34 28.72
CA ALA A 12 -13.81 8.76 29.42
C ALA A 12 -15.12 8.91 28.64
N ARG A 13 -15.32 10.05 27.95
CA ARG A 13 -16.51 10.31 27.14
C ARG A 13 -16.66 9.33 25.96
N TYR A 14 -15.55 8.89 25.36
CA TYR A 14 -15.58 8.05 24.15
C TYR A 14 -15.20 6.58 24.39
N ALA A 15 -14.77 6.21 25.60
CA ALA A 15 -14.28 4.87 25.93
C ALA A 15 -15.28 3.73 25.64
N HIS A 16 -16.58 4.01 25.57
CA HIS A 16 -17.61 3.01 25.23
C HIS A 16 -17.90 2.89 23.73
N ASN A 17 -17.39 3.80 22.89
CA ASN A 17 -17.68 3.85 21.46
C ASN A 17 -16.46 3.67 20.58
N LEU A 18 -15.28 4.05 21.08
CA LEU A 18 -14.01 3.98 20.36
C LEU A 18 -12.99 3.22 21.20
N GLU A 19 -12.08 2.54 20.52
CA GLU A 19 -10.88 2.00 21.14
C GLU A 19 -10.06 3.14 21.75
N ARG A 20 -9.51 2.90 22.94
CA ARG A 20 -8.74 3.92 23.67
C ARG A 20 -7.58 4.48 22.84
N ILE A 21 -6.92 3.60 22.08
CA ILE A 21 -5.82 3.98 21.17
C ILE A 21 -6.26 5.00 20.11
N ASP A 22 -7.47 4.86 19.54
CA ASP A 22 -7.97 5.78 18.54
C ASP A 22 -8.19 7.18 19.15
N ILE A 23 -8.74 7.23 20.36
CA ILE A 23 -8.96 8.50 21.07
C ILE A 23 -7.62 9.18 21.39
N GLU A 24 -6.67 8.42 21.92
CA GLU A 24 -5.33 8.92 22.27
C GLU A 24 -4.61 9.48 21.04
N LEU A 25 -4.71 8.80 19.89
CA LEU A 25 -4.09 9.24 18.64
C LEU A 25 -4.79 10.48 18.05
N ILE A 26 -6.11 10.59 18.15
CA ILE A 26 -6.84 11.82 17.74
C ILE A 26 -6.43 13.01 18.60
N ILE A 27 -6.32 12.81 19.93
CA ILE A 27 -5.86 13.87 20.84
C ILE A 27 -4.42 14.25 20.51
N ALA A 28 -3.53 13.27 20.35
CA ALA A 28 -2.13 13.49 19.98
C ALA A 28 -2.00 14.32 18.70
N PHE A 29 -2.79 13.97 17.67
CA PHE A 29 -2.86 14.68 16.40
C PHE A 29 -3.28 16.16 16.58
N VAL A 30 -4.38 16.44 17.29
CA VAL A 30 -4.84 17.83 17.52
C VAL A 30 -3.90 18.63 18.41
N LEU A 31 -3.16 17.96 19.30
CA LEU A 31 -2.18 18.61 20.16
C LEU A 31 -0.82 18.82 19.49
N GLU A 32 -0.58 18.22 18.32
CA GLU A 32 0.75 18.13 17.70
C GLU A 32 1.78 17.54 18.67
N LYS A 33 1.41 16.43 19.30
CA LYS A 33 2.22 15.69 20.27
C LYS A 33 2.24 14.21 19.92
N ASP A 34 3.17 13.48 20.51
CA ASP A 34 3.14 12.03 20.45
C ASP A 34 2.10 11.44 21.42
N ARG A 35 1.83 10.15 21.25
CA ARG A 35 0.92 9.41 22.13
C ARG A 35 1.41 9.35 23.58
N ALA A 36 2.72 9.28 23.80
CA ALA A 36 3.28 9.17 25.15
C ALA A 36 2.98 10.42 25.97
N PHE A 37 3.01 11.60 25.35
CA PHE A 37 2.61 12.87 25.95
C PHE A 37 1.16 12.81 26.41
N VAL A 38 0.23 12.36 25.56
CA VAL A 38 -1.20 12.24 25.90
C VAL A 38 -1.43 11.34 27.11
N ILE A 39 -0.71 10.22 27.18
CA ILE A 39 -0.81 9.26 28.30
C ILE A 39 -0.25 9.87 29.60
N THR A 40 0.88 10.57 29.52
CA THR A 40 1.60 11.08 30.70
C THR A 40 1.04 12.40 31.25
N HIS A 41 0.20 13.10 30.47
CA HIS A 41 -0.39 14.40 30.82
C HIS A 41 -1.92 14.35 30.81
N ALA A 42 -2.50 13.26 31.30
CA ALA A 42 -3.93 13.00 31.19
C ALA A 42 -4.82 14.03 31.92
N ASP A 43 -4.27 14.73 32.91
CA ASP A 43 -4.90 15.83 33.67
C ASP A 43 -4.73 17.21 33.01
N MET A 44 -4.00 17.31 31.90
CA MET A 44 -3.77 18.56 31.16
C MET A 44 -5.09 19.16 30.66
N ASN A 45 -5.26 20.46 30.90
CA ASN A 45 -6.40 21.21 30.38
C ASN A 45 -6.29 21.41 28.87
N ILE A 46 -7.41 21.23 28.18
CA ILE A 46 -7.55 21.43 26.74
C ILE A 46 -8.35 22.70 26.48
N SER A 47 -7.85 23.57 25.60
CA SER A 47 -8.59 24.76 25.15
C SER A 47 -9.90 24.35 24.47
N GLU A 48 -10.94 25.17 24.59
CA GLU A 48 -12.25 24.90 24.00
C GLU A 48 -12.19 24.66 22.47
N GLU A 49 -11.34 25.40 21.75
CA GLU A 49 -11.09 25.19 20.32
C GLU A 49 -10.59 23.76 20.02
N LYS A 50 -9.46 23.37 20.62
CA LYS A 50 -8.90 22.02 20.48
C LYS A 50 -9.87 20.93 20.93
N TYR A 51 -10.62 21.17 22.00
CA TYR A 51 -11.66 20.25 22.46
C TYR A 51 -12.72 20.04 21.38
N ASN A 52 -13.26 21.11 20.80
CA ASN A 52 -14.27 21.02 19.75
C ASN A 52 -13.75 20.27 18.51
N THR A 53 -12.48 20.49 18.14
CA THR A 53 -11.82 19.73 17.07
C THR A 53 -11.72 18.24 17.42
N ILE A 54 -11.25 17.90 18.62
CA ILE A 54 -11.14 16.50 19.08
C ILE A 54 -12.51 15.81 19.06
N ILE A 55 -13.54 16.46 19.61
CA ILE A 55 -14.91 15.93 19.62
C ILE A 55 -15.39 15.67 18.19
N SER A 56 -15.20 16.63 17.27
CA SER A 56 -15.58 16.49 15.87
C SER A 56 -14.90 15.28 15.20
N LEU A 57 -13.60 15.09 15.44
CA LEU A 57 -12.84 13.97 14.90
C LEU A 57 -13.24 12.63 15.54
N CYS A 58 -13.54 12.60 16.84
CA CYS A 58 -14.06 11.40 17.51
C CYS A 58 -15.46 11.02 16.97
N GLU A 59 -16.34 11.98 16.73
CA GLU A 59 -17.64 11.72 16.09
C GLU A 59 -17.46 11.21 14.66
N LYS A 60 -16.53 11.77 13.88
CA LYS A 60 -16.16 11.25 12.56
C LYS A 60 -15.63 9.81 12.66
N ARG A 61 -14.76 9.52 13.62
CA ARG A 61 -14.19 8.17 13.82
C ARG A 61 -15.27 7.14 14.16
N LYS A 62 -16.30 7.52 14.93
CA LYS A 62 -17.45 6.65 15.29
C LYS A 62 -18.25 6.17 14.09
N THR A 63 -18.22 6.87 12.95
CA THR A 63 -18.88 6.41 11.71
C THR A 63 -18.10 5.31 10.98
N GLY A 64 -16.98 4.86 11.55
CA GLY A 64 -16.04 3.93 10.92
C GLY A 64 -15.00 4.62 10.02
N TYR A 65 -15.00 5.95 9.93
CA TYR A 65 -14.05 6.70 9.11
C TYR A 65 -12.61 6.39 9.55
N PRO A 66 -11.69 5.98 8.65
CA PRO A 66 -10.37 5.51 9.04
C PRO A 66 -9.55 6.53 9.84
N LEU A 67 -8.90 6.07 10.91
CA LEU A 67 -8.03 6.93 11.73
C LEU A 67 -6.88 7.53 10.91
N ALA A 68 -6.29 6.75 10.01
CA ALA A 68 -5.21 7.22 9.17
C ALA A 68 -5.64 8.40 8.28
N TYR A 69 -6.89 8.42 7.79
CA TYR A 69 -7.43 9.57 7.04
C TYR A 69 -7.71 10.78 7.93
N ILE A 70 -8.00 10.57 9.22
CA ILE A 70 -8.11 11.67 10.19
C ILE A 70 -6.75 12.32 10.41
N THR A 71 -5.71 11.51 10.61
CA THR A 71 -4.37 12.00 10.91
C THR A 71 -3.59 12.42 9.66
N GLY A 72 -3.98 11.93 8.48
CA GLY A 72 -3.32 12.19 7.19
C GLY A 72 -2.03 11.42 6.97
N TYR A 73 -1.72 10.46 7.84
CA TYR A 73 -0.51 9.63 7.76
C TYR A 73 -0.76 8.18 8.23
N LYS A 74 0.11 7.28 7.79
CA LYS A 74 0.15 5.88 8.19
C LYS A 74 1.60 5.43 8.36
N ASP A 75 1.89 4.84 9.52
CA ASP A 75 3.13 4.09 9.71
C ASP A 75 3.07 2.76 8.94
N PHE A 76 4.09 2.51 8.15
CA PHE A 76 4.25 1.31 7.35
C PHE A 76 5.74 0.99 7.19
N PHE A 77 6.15 -0.25 7.47
CA PHE A 77 7.56 -0.66 7.41
C PHE A 77 8.53 0.26 8.20
N GLY A 78 8.10 0.75 9.37
CA GLY A 78 8.88 1.67 10.20
C GLY A 78 9.07 3.07 9.62
N ARG A 79 8.21 3.48 8.67
CA ARG A 79 8.23 4.76 7.97
C ARG A 79 6.84 5.40 7.99
N GLU A 80 6.79 6.71 8.16
CA GLU A 80 5.54 7.46 8.10
C GLU A 80 5.24 7.88 6.66
N PHE A 81 4.06 7.53 6.14
CA PHE A 81 3.64 7.94 4.81
C PHE A 81 2.41 8.84 4.89
N PHE A 82 2.41 9.92 4.12
CA PHE A 82 1.21 10.69 3.86
C PHE A 82 0.20 9.82 3.11
N ILE A 83 -1.03 9.84 3.58
CA ILE A 83 -2.14 9.12 2.97
C ILE A 83 -3.40 9.99 2.99
N SER A 84 -4.36 9.68 2.13
CA SER A 84 -5.65 10.39 2.06
C SER A 84 -6.73 9.47 1.49
N GLU A 85 -7.98 9.94 1.47
CA GLU A 85 -9.11 9.21 0.86
C GLU A 85 -8.87 8.83 -0.61
N ASP A 86 -7.87 9.42 -1.28
CA ASP A 86 -7.49 9.11 -2.66
C ASP A 86 -6.58 7.87 -2.81
N THR A 87 -6.13 7.26 -1.70
CA THR A 87 -5.18 6.14 -1.69
C THR A 87 -5.63 5.02 -0.76
N LEU A 88 -5.41 3.77 -1.14
CA LEU A 88 -5.55 2.64 -0.21
C LEU A 88 -4.65 2.83 1.01
N ILE A 89 -5.17 2.58 2.21
CA ILE A 89 -4.32 2.63 3.42
C ILE A 89 -3.38 1.40 3.39
N PRO A 90 -2.05 1.58 3.48
CA PRO A 90 -1.10 0.45 3.47
C PRO A 90 -1.46 -0.63 4.50
N ARG A 91 -1.45 -1.89 4.07
CA ARG A 91 -1.75 -3.07 4.88
C ARG A 91 -0.47 -3.76 5.32
N SER A 92 -0.46 -4.38 6.50
CA SER A 92 0.70 -5.13 7.01
C SER A 92 1.14 -6.25 6.07
N GLU A 93 0.20 -6.88 5.38
CA GLU A 93 0.42 -7.95 4.42
C GLU A 93 1.28 -7.49 3.25
N THR A 94 1.17 -6.22 2.86
CA THR A 94 1.97 -5.61 1.78
C THR A 94 3.46 -5.55 2.13
N GLU A 95 3.84 -5.59 3.42
CA GLU A 95 5.24 -5.70 3.83
C GLU A 95 5.91 -7.00 3.36
N LEU A 96 5.11 -8.04 3.09
CA LEU A 96 5.60 -9.30 2.55
C LEU A 96 6.11 -9.14 1.11
N ILE A 97 5.46 -8.32 0.27
CA ILE A 97 5.97 -8.03 -1.08
C ILE A 97 7.37 -7.43 -0.98
N ILE A 98 7.53 -6.41 -0.13
CA ILE A 98 8.79 -5.67 0.05
C ILE A 98 9.90 -6.61 0.52
N SER A 99 9.60 -7.42 1.54
CA SER A 99 10.54 -8.37 2.11
C SER A 99 10.96 -9.43 1.08
N SER A 100 10.01 -9.95 0.30
CA SER A 100 10.27 -10.92 -0.77
C SER A 100 11.13 -10.34 -1.89
N VAL A 101 10.88 -9.10 -2.32
CA VAL A 101 11.70 -8.38 -3.30
C VAL A 101 13.14 -8.21 -2.81
N ILE A 102 13.32 -7.70 -1.58
CA ILE A 102 14.66 -7.48 -1.01
C ILE A 102 15.42 -8.80 -0.89
N ASN A 103 14.75 -9.87 -0.42
CA ASN A 103 15.34 -11.20 -0.30
C ASN A 103 15.74 -11.76 -1.67
N ASN A 104 14.90 -11.61 -2.69
CA ASN A 104 15.20 -12.05 -4.04
C ASN A 104 16.44 -11.34 -4.62
N ILE A 105 16.49 -10.00 -4.51
CA ILE A 105 17.65 -9.19 -4.93
C ILE A 105 18.94 -9.67 -4.25
N LYS A 106 18.89 -9.90 -2.93
CA LYS A 106 20.07 -10.36 -2.15
C LYS A 106 20.51 -11.76 -2.56
N GLN A 107 19.57 -12.70 -2.69
CA GLN A 107 19.87 -14.09 -3.07
C GLN A 107 20.47 -14.18 -4.47
N GLN A 108 19.97 -13.38 -5.41
CA GLN A 108 20.47 -13.31 -6.78
C GLN A 108 21.70 -12.41 -6.94
N LYS A 109 22.15 -11.75 -5.87
CA LYS A 109 23.28 -10.80 -5.86
C LYS A 109 23.10 -9.69 -6.91
N ILE A 110 21.87 -9.19 -7.04
CA ILE A 110 21.55 -8.09 -7.95
C ILE A 110 22.08 -6.78 -7.35
N HIS A 111 22.90 -6.05 -8.11
CA HIS A 111 23.45 -4.76 -7.70
C HIS A 111 22.88 -3.57 -8.49
N ASP A 112 22.15 -3.84 -9.58
CA ASP A 112 21.52 -2.84 -10.42
C ASP A 112 20.17 -3.34 -10.91
N VAL A 113 19.10 -2.60 -10.61
CA VAL A 113 17.71 -3.03 -10.85
C VAL A 113 16.80 -1.87 -11.29
N LEU A 114 15.89 -2.17 -12.21
CA LEU A 114 14.73 -1.32 -12.49
C LEU A 114 13.53 -1.88 -11.73
N LEU A 115 12.99 -1.10 -10.79
CA LEU A 115 11.77 -1.44 -10.08
C LEU A 115 10.57 -0.79 -10.78
N CYS A 116 9.58 -1.59 -11.17
CA CYS A 116 8.33 -1.15 -11.76
C CYS A 116 7.17 -1.46 -10.81
N ASP A 117 6.59 -0.44 -10.18
CA ASP A 117 5.45 -0.61 -9.29
C ASP A 117 4.14 -0.23 -9.99
N ILE A 118 3.22 -1.19 -10.08
CA ILE A 118 1.97 -1.07 -10.82
C ILE A 118 0.81 -0.96 -9.84
N GLY A 119 0.07 0.15 -9.90
CA GLY A 119 -0.94 0.50 -8.90
C GLY A 119 -0.31 1.04 -7.62
N THR A 120 0.56 2.04 -7.75
CA THR A 120 1.45 2.47 -6.67
C THR A 120 0.74 3.12 -5.48
N GLY A 121 -0.48 3.62 -5.67
CA GLY A 121 -1.25 4.26 -4.62
C GLY A 121 -0.47 5.44 -4.01
N SER A 122 -0.20 5.35 -2.71
CA SER A 122 0.60 6.34 -1.96
C SER A 122 2.12 6.19 -2.15
N GLY A 123 2.60 5.24 -2.96
CA GLY A 123 4.02 5.02 -3.26
C GLY A 123 4.77 4.18 -2.21
N VAL A 124 4.07 3.56 -1.26
CA VAL A 124 4.72 2.91 -0.11
C VAL A 124 5.63 1.75 -0.50
N ILE A 125 5.25 0.93 -1.47
CA ILE A 125 6.05 -0.21 -1.95
C ILE A 125 7.39 0.27 -2.55
N PRO A 126 7.39 1.09 -3.61
CA PRO A 126 8.63 1.47 -4.29
C PRO A 126 9.53 2.34 -3.44
N ILE A 127 8.96 3.27 -2.66
CA ILE A 127 9.74 4.13 -1.77
C ILE A 127 10.43 3.28 -0.72
N THR A 128 9.71 2.35 -0.07
CA THR A 128 10.30 1.50 0.96
C THR A 128 11.39 0.61 0.39
N ILE A 129 11.14 -0.06 -0.74
CA ILE A 129 12.16 -0.89 -1.40
C ILE A 129 13.41 -0.06 -1.72
N LYS A 130 13.27 1.12 -2.33
CA LYS A 130 14.41 2.01 -2.62
C LYS A 130 15.19 2.38 -1.38
N LYS A 131 14.52 2.78 -0.28
CA LYS A 131 15.20 3.12 0.98
C LYS A 131 15.93 1.94 1.60
N GLU A 132 15.42 0.72 1.46
CA GLU A 132 16.11 -0.48 1.94
C GLU A 132 17.30 -0.85 1.04
N LEU A 133 17.17 -0.73 -0.28
CA LEU A 133 18.25 -1.00 -1.23
C LEU A 133 19.39 0.03 -1.15
N GLU A 134 19.09 1.29 -0.82
CA GLU A 134 20.11 2.32 -0.56
C GLU A 134 21.05 1.93 0.58
N LYS A 135 20.53 1.30 1.66
CA LYS A 135 21.35 0.83 2.79
C LYS A 135 22.36 -0.24 2.36
N GLU A 136 21.97 -1.05 1.37
CA GLU A 136 22.77 -2.12 0.80
C GLU A 136 23.64 -1.65 -0.39
N LYS A 137 23.60 -0.34 -0.72
CA LYS A 137 24.30 0.28 -1.87
C LYS A 137 23.94 -0.36 -3.21
N ILE A 138 22.70 -0.78 -3.37
CA ILE A 138 22.17 -1.35 -4.62
C ILE A 138 21.57 -0.22 -5.45
N ASN A 139 21.98 -0.11 -6.71
CA ASN A 139 21.43 0.88 -7.61
C ASN A 139 20.01 0.48 -8.03
N CYS A 140 19.04 1.37 -7.80
CA CYS A 140 17.63 1.11 -8.08
C CYS A 140 17.03 2.36 -8.70
N SER A 141 16.60 2.26 -9.96
CA SER A 141 15.71 3.26 -10.57
C SER A 141 14.29 2.76 -10.56
N ILE A 142 13.32 3.66 -10.47
CA ILE A 142 11.93 3.29 -10.27
C ILE A 142 11.06 3.88 -11.38
N ILE A 143 10.15 3.06 -11.88
CA ILE A 143 8.97 3.47 -12.60
C ILE A 143 7.78 3.09 -11.72
N ALA A 144 6.91 4.03 -11.40
CA ALA A 144 5.69 3.74 -10.67
C ALA A 144 4.48 4.28 -11.43
N SER A 145 3.36 3.57 -11.35
CA SER A 145 2.17 3.91 -12.13
C SER A 145 0.90 3.72 -11.33
N ASP A 146 -0.10 4.56 -11.61
CA ASP A 146 -1.44 4.44 -11.05
C ASP A 146 -2.48 5.05 -12.00
N THR A 147 -3.71 4.55 -11.98
CA THR A 147 -4.82 5.12 -12.74
C THR A 147 -5.31 6.42 -12.13
N SER A 148 -5.16 6.61 -10.81
CA SER A 148 -5.60 7.78 -10.08
C SER A 148 -4.52 8.87 -10.06
N LYS A 149 -4.81 10.01 -10.69
CA LYS A 149 -3.97 11.21 -10.58
C LYS A 149 -3.86 11.71 -9.14
N HIS A 150 -4.92 11.52 -8.35
CA HIS A 150 -4.94 11.91 -6.94
C HIS A 150 -4.02 11.01 -6.11
N ALA A 151 -4.03 9.69 -6.35
CA ALA A 151 -3.08 8.77 -5.74
C ALA A 151 -1.63 9.15 -6.09
N LEU A 152 -1.36 9.43 -7.38
CA LEU A 152 -0.03 9.89 -7.81
C LEU A 152 0.41 11.20 -7.17
N SER A 153 -0.51 12.12 -6.86
CA SER A 153 -0.20 13.35 -6.10
C SER A 153 0.28 13.02 -4.68
N ILE A 154 -0.36 12.04 -4.01
CA ILE A 154 0.07 11.55 -2.70
C ILE A 154 1.42 10.82 -2.80
N ALA A 155 1.61 9.96 -3.80
CA ALA A 155 2.90 9.31 -4.07
C ALA A 155 4.00 10.35 -4.28
N GLN A 156 3.74 11.41 -5.07
CA GLN A 156 4.69 12.49 -5.30
C GLN A 156 5.05 13.25 -4.01
N LYS A 157 4.08 13.45 -3.12
CA LYS A 157 4.31 14.04 -1.79
C LYS A 157 5.25 13.17 -0.96
N ASN A 158 5.02 11.85 -0.93
CA ASN A 158 5.88 10.90 -0.21
C ASN A 158 7.29 10.79 -0.83
N ILE A 159 7.39 10.76 -2.16
CA ILE A 159 8.67 10.79 -2.90
C ILE A 159 9.50 12.00 -2.49
N LYS A 160 8.87 13.19 -2.46
CA LYS A 160 9.52 14.43 -2.03
C LYS A 160 9.93 14.37 -0.56
N TYR A 161 9.06 13.87 0.31
CA TYR A 161 9.33 13.72 1.74
C TYR A 161 10.55 12.84 2.02
N TYR A 162 10.69 11.74 1.28
CA TYR A 162 11.81 10.81 1.40
C TYR A 162 13.03 11.15 0.54
N SER A 163 12.98 12.28 -0.20
CA SER A 163 14.06 12.74 -1.10
C SER A 163 14.50 11.68 -2.12
N ILE A 164 13.54 10.97 -2.72
CA ILE A 164 13.83 10.00 -3.79
C ILE A 164 13.91 10.73 -5.13
N HIS A 165 15.04 10.60 -5.83
CA HIS A 165 15.28 11.26 -7.13
C HIS A 165 15.12 10.33 -8.33
N ASP A 166 15.40 9.03 -8.17
CA ASP A 166 15.38 8.06 -9.26
C ASP A 166 14.00 7.40 -9.41
N ILE A 167 12.94 8.19 -9.53
CA ILE A 167 11.57 7.70 -9.71
C ILE A 167 10.80 8.53 -10.73
N VAL A 168 10.10 7.85 -11.64
CA VAL A 168 9.19 8.46 -12.61
C VAL A 168 7.78 7.92 -12.39
N LEU A 169 6.81 8.83 -12.36
CA LEU A 169 5.39 8.50 -12.19
C LEU A 169 4.65 8.55 -13.53
N TYR A 170 3.85 7.52 -13.82
CA TYR A 170 2.97 7.46 -14.98
C TYR A 170 1.51 7.32 -14.56
N ASN A 171 0.64 8.15 -15.15
CA ASN A 171 -0.81 8.00 -14.97
C ASN A 171 -1.38 7.06 -16.03
N THR A 172 -1.53 5.78 -15.68
CA THR A 172 -1.94 4.73 -16.61
C THR A 172 -2.57 3.53 -15.89
N SER A 173 -3.36 2.75 -16.63
CA SER A 173 -3.81 1.42 -16.22
C SER A 173 -2.77 0.37 -16.58
N LEU A 174 -2.20 -0.26 -15.57
CA LEU A 174 -1.19 -1.31 -15.71
C LEU A 174 0.00 -0.86 -16.59
N ILE A 175 0.54 -1.76 -17.42
CA ILE A 175 1.62 -1.45 -18.35
C ILE A 175 1.01 -0.93 -19.65
N ASN A 176 1.11 0.36 -19.91
CA ASN A 176 0.77 0.96 -21.22
C ASN A 176 2.04 1.23 -22.04
N ASP A 177 1.87 1.80 -23.23
CA ASP A 177 2.96 2.17 -24.12
C ASP A 177 3.99 3.09 -23.45
N SER A 178 3.58 4.01 -22.58
CA SER A 178 4.53 4.89 -21.87
C SER A 178 5.41 4.15 -20.87
N VAL A 179 4.83 3.23 -20.10
CA VAL A 179 5.60 2.36 -19.18
C VAL A 179 6.46 1.39 -19.99
N LEU A 180 5.91 0.82 -21.06
CA LEU A 180 6.62 -0.08 -21.98
C LEU A 180 7.86 0.61 -22.57
N ASP A 181 7.71 1.81 -23.12
CA ASP A 181 8.79 2.58 -23.72
C ASP A 181 9.88 2.89 -22.69
N ALA A 182 9.48 3.28 -21.48
CA ALA A 182 10.41 3.57 -20.39
C ALA A 182 11.19 2.32 -19.93
N VAL A 183 10.51 1.18 -19.84
CA VAL A 183 11.16 -0.10 -19.52
C VAL A 183 12.07 -0.54 -20.67
N ALA A 184 11.65 -0.41 -21.94
CA ALA A 184 12.42 -0.84 -23.10
C ALA A 184 13.71 -0.02 -23.30
N GLN A 185 13.73 1.23 -22.85
CA GLN A 185 14.92 2.09 -22.91
C GLN A 185 15.95 1.78 -21.81
N THR A 186 15.63 0.91 -20.84
CA THR A 186 16.52 0.62 -19.73
C THR A 186 17.72 -0.24 -20.14
N LYS A 187 18.92 0.17 -19.69
CA LYS A 187 20.13 -0.66 -19.82
C LYS A 187 20.24 -1.72 -18.71
N LYS A 188 19.38 -1.66 -17.70
CA LYS A 188 19.42 -2.59 -16.56
C LYS A 188 19.01 -3.99 -17.02
N GLN A 189 19.72 -5.00 -16.50
CA GLN A 189 19.48 -6.40 -16.85
C GLN A 189 18.33 -7.01 -16.06
N ASN A 190 18.17 -6.58 -14.81
CA ASN A 190 17.16 -7.09 -13.89
C ASN A 190 16.03 -6.07 -13.76
N ILE A 191 14.81 -6.54 -14.00
CA ILE A 191 13.58 -5.77 -13.83
C ILE A 191 12.76 -6.48 -12.77
N ILE A 192 12.35 -5.73 -11.76
CA ILE A 192 11.45 -6.22 -10.73
C ILE A 192 10.12 -5.51 -10.89
N ILE A 193 9.04 -6.27 -10.89
CA ILE A 193 7.69 -5.75 -11.04
C ILE A 193 6.93 -6.05 -9.76
N THR A 194 6.42 -5.03 -9.10
CA THR A 194 5.55 -5.15 -7.94
C THR A 194 4.15 -4.70 -8.29
N ALA A 195 3.13 -5.38 -7.75
CA ALA A 195 1.75 -4.91 -7.88
C ALA A 195 0.91 -5.37 -6.68
N ASN A 196 0.26 -4.40 -6.03
CA ASN A 196 -0.85 -4.66 -5.11
C ASN A 196 -2.12 -4.09 -5.77
N LEU A 197 -2.64 -4.85 -6.74
CA LEU A 197 -3.79 -4.44 -7.55
C LEU A 197 -5.10 -4.72 -6.83
N PRO A 198 -6.21 -4.10 -7.25
CA PRO A 198 -7.53 -4.44 -6.73
C PRO A 198 -7.82 -5.93 -6.98
N TYR A 199 -8.01 -6.69 -5.90
CA TYR A 199 -8.19 -8.14 -5.97
C TYR A 199 -9.45 -8.63 -5.26
N VAL A 200 -10.27 -7.74 -4.67
CA VAL A 200 -11.51 -8.15 -4.02
C VAL A 200 -12.61 -8.29 -5.06
N ASP A 201 -13.29 -9.44 -5.09
CA ASP A 201 -14.40 -9.67 -6.01
C ASP A 201 -15.52 -8.65 -5.80
N ILE A 202 -15.78 -7.83 -6.83
CA ILE A 202 -16.83 -6.81 -6.83
C ILE A 202 -18.20 -7.38 -6.49
N LYS A 203 -18.47 -8.66 -6.80
CA LYS A 203 -19.74 -9.32 -6.48
C LYS A 203 -19.96 -9.49 -4.97
N LYS A 204 -18.89 -9.47 -4.17
CA LYS A 204 -18.96 -9.60 -2.71
C LYS A 204 -19.11 -8.25 -2.00
N ARG A 205 -19.12 -7.14 -2.73
CA ARG A 205 -19.09 -5.77 -2.16
C ARG A 205 -20.17 -5.51 -1.12
N GLU A 206 -21.42 -5.88 -1.42
CA GLU A 206 -22.53 -5.70 -0.48
C GLU A 206 -22.34 -6.52 0.80
N GLU A 207 -21.91 -7.77 0.67
CA GLU A 207 -21.60 -8.65 1.81
C GLU A 207 -20.49 -8.04 2.70
N PHE A 208 -19.41 -7.53 2.10
CA PHE A 208 -18.33 -6.89 2.84
C PHE A 208 -18.84 -5.74 3.70
N PHE A 209 -19.73 -4.91 3.18
CA PHE A 209 -20.23 -3.73 3.91
C PHE A 209 -21.23 -4.02 5.03
N THR A 210 -21.72 -5.26 5.15
CA THR A 210 -22.49 -5.72 6.31
C THR A 210 -21.61 -5.99 7.53
N LYS A 211 -20.33 -6.31 7.33
CA LYS A 211 -19.39 -6.63 8.41
C LYS A 211 -18.87 -5.35 9.06
N LYS A 212 -18.96 -5.26 10.39
CA LYS A 212 -18.53 -4.08 11.17
C LYS A 212 -17.06 -3.74 10.92
N GLU A 213 -16.21 -4.76 10.87
CA GLU A 213 -14.75 -4.65 10.66
C GLU A 213 -14.39 -4.05 9.29
N SER A 214 -15.27 -4.24 8.30
CA SER A 214 -15.07 -3.79 6.92
C SER A 214 -15.65 -2.42 6.64
N GLN A 215 -16.25 -1.73 7.63
CA GLN A 215 -16.87 -0.43 7.40
C GLN A 215 -15.88 0.65 6.99
N ALA A 216 -14.62 0.55 7.43
CA ALA A 216 -13.53 1.44 7.01
C ALA A 216 -13.31 1.42 5.50
N LEU A 217 -13.52 0.27 4.84
CA LEU A 217 -13.36 0.09 3.40
C LEU A 217 -14.33 0.94 2.58
N LYS A 218 -15.43 1.44 3.19
CA LYS A 218 -16.39 2.34 2.52
C LYS A 218 -15.78 3.69 2.15
N TYR A 219 -14.72 4.08 2.86
CA TYR A 219 -14.05 5.37 2.68
C TYR A 219 -12.77 5.25 1.85
N GLU A 220 -12.33 4.04 1.51
CA GLU A 220 -11.17 3.84 0.63
C GLU A 220 -11.60 3.88 -0.84
N PRO A 221 -10.70 4.26 -1.77
CA PRO A 221 -11.05 4.35 -3.19
C PRO A 221 -11.62 3.03 -3.71
N SER A 222 -12.82 3.10 -4.31
CA SER A 222 -13.47 1.92 -4.89
C SER A 222 -12.59 1.26 -5.95
N GLU A 223 -11.88 2.06 -6.75
CA GLU A 223 -10.97 1.59 -7.80
C GLU A 223 -9.75 0.86 -7.25
N ALA A 224 -9.38 1.06 -5.98
CA ALA A 224 -8.23 0.40 -5.35
C ALA A 224 -8.60 -0.95 -4.69
N LEU A 225 -9.89 -1.24 -4.53
CA LEU A 225 -10.37 -2.43 -3.81
C LEU A 225 -10.93 -3.50 -4.74
N TRP A 226 -11.82 -3.09 -5.65
CA TRP A 226 -12.70 -4.03 -6.33
C TRP A 226 -12.20 -4.42 -7.72
N SER A 227 -12.33 -5.70 -8.03
CA SER A 227 -12.04 -6.26 -9.35
C SER A 227 -13.10 -7.27 -9.77
N GLU A 228 -13.32 -7.35 -11.08
CA GLU A 228 -14.12 -8.40 -11.69
C GLU A 228 -13.34 -9.73 -11.79
N ASP A 229 -13.97 -10.74 -12.40
CA ASP A 229 -13.42 -12.08 -12.62
C ASP A 229 -12.93 -12.73 -11.31
N SER A 230 -13.83 -12.76 -10.33
CA SER A 230 -13.52 -13.24 -8.97
C SER A 230 -12.32 -12.53 -8.33
N GLY A 231 -12.14 -11.26 -8.68
CA GLY A 231 -11.04 -10.42 -8.23
C GLY A 231 -9.75 -10.54 -9.05
N MET A 232 -9.70 -11.37 -10.09
CA MET A 232 -8.47 -11.68 -10.83
C MET A 232 -8.32 -10.91 -12.15
N LYS A 233 -9.31 -10.12 -12.59
CA LYS A 233 -9.28 -9.39 -13.88
C LYS A 233 -7.97 -8.61 -14.09
N HIS A 234 -7.56 -7.82 -13.11
CA HIS A 234 -6.35 -7.00 -13.22
C HIS A 234 -5.08 -7.87 -13.28
N TYR A 235 -4.99 -8.92 -12.47
CA TYR A 235 -3.84 -9.83 -12.50
C TYR A 235 -3.74 -10.61 -13.79
N LYS A 236 -4.83 -11.20 -14.28
CA LYS A 236 -4.82 -11.92 -15.58
C LYS A 236 -4.40 -11.00 -16.72
N LYS A 237 -4.91 -9.75 -16.73
CA LYS A 237 -4.49 -8.75 -17.73
C LYS A 237 -3.02 -8.40 -17.61
N LEU A 238 -2.49 -8.17 -16.40
CA LEU A 238 -1.08 -7.86 -16.20
C LEU A 238 -0.18 -9.03 -16.61
N ILE A 239 -0.55 -10.26 -16.26
CA ILE A 239 0.19 -11.48 -16.68
C ILE A 239 0.27 -11.56 -18.20
N GLN A 240 -0.84 -11.32 -18.91
CA GLN A 240 -0.83 -11.27 -20.39
C GLN A 240 0.12 -10.20 -20.94
N GLN A 241 0.09 -8.98 -20.37
CA GLN A 241 0.98 -7.89 -20.78
C GLN A 241 2.45 -8.26 -20.56
N LEU A 242 2.77 -8.91 -19.45
CA LEU A 242 4.14 -9.31 -19.12
C LEU A 242 4.64 -10.46 -19.99
N THR A 243 3.78 -11.43 -20.31
CA THR A 243 4.13 -12.48 -21.28
C THR A 243 4.49 -11.87 -22.64
N ILE A 244 3.69 -10.91 -23.13
CA ILE A 244 3.96 -10.20 -24.39
C ILE A 244 5.25 -9.37 -24.29
N LEU A 245 5.40 -8.61 -23.20
CA LEU A 245 6.57 -7.78 -22.93
C LEU A 245 7.86 -8.61 -23.00
N HIS A 246 7.92 -9.69 -22.24
CA HIS A 246 9.11 -10.54 -22.19
C HIS A 246 9.35 -11.24 -23.53
N THR A 247 8.32 -11.82 -24.14
CA THR A 247 8.50 -12.62 -25.37
C THR A 247 8.91 -11.77 -26.58
N HIS A 248 8.40 -10.54 -26.68
CA HIS A 248 8.54 -9.75 -27.91
C HIS A 248 9.33 -8.46 -27.77
N VAL A 249 9.45 -7.91 -26.56
CA VAL A 249 10.07 -6.59 -26.35
C VAL A 249 11.37 -6.71 -25.57
N LEU A 250 11.43 -7.59 -24.57
CA LEU A 250 12.56 -7.72 -23.64
C LEU A 250 12.97 -9.18 -23.42
N PRO A 251 13.19 -9.99 -24.46
CA PRO A 251 13.50 -11.42 -24.32
C PRO A 251 14.84 -11.69 -23.66
N GLU A 252 15.72 -10.70 -23.59
CA GLU A 252 17.03 -10.81 -22.97
C GLU A 252 17.06 -10.34 -21.50
N LYS A 253 15.97 -9.81 -20.94
CA LYS A 253 15.92 -9.25 -19.58
C LYS A 253 15.46 -10.29 -18.57
N ASN A 254 16.03 -10.27 -17.37
CA ASN A 254 15.53 -11.07 -16.25
C ASN A 254 14.37 -10.30 -15.60
N ILE A 255 13.15 -10.84 -15.62
CA ILE A 255 11.97 -10.19 -15.03
C ILE A 255 11.46 -11.02 -13.85
N SER A 256 11.56 -10.45 -12.66
CA SER A 256 10.98 -11.02 -11.44
C SER A 256 9.75 -10.23 -11.04
N VAL A 257 8.65 -10.93 -10.80
CA VAL A 257 7.34 -10.32 -10.65
C VAL A 257 6.74 -10.74 -9.31
N PHE A 258 6.20 -9.79 -8.54
CA PHE A 258 5.66 -9.99 -7.20
C PHE A 258 4.29 -9.36 -7.06
N TYR A 259 3.27 -10.15 -6.72
CA TYR A 259 1.90 -9.66 -6.54
C TYR A 259 1.30 -10.06 -5.21
N GLU A 260 0.55 -9.16 -4.58
CA GLU A 260 -0.29 -9.48 -3.42
C GLU A 260 -1.66 -10.01 -3.88
N ILE A 261 -2.12 -11.14 -3.34
CA ILE A 261 -3.35 -11.79 -3.79
C ILE A 261 -4.32 -12.06 -2.64
N ASP A 262 -5.59 -12.28 -2.99
CA ASP A 262 -6.48 -13.01 -2.09
C ASP A 262 -6.02 -14.49 -2.03
N PRO A 263 -5.96 -15.13 -0.84
CA PRO A 263 -5.51 -16.51 -0.71
C PRO A 263 -6.25 -17.50 -1.62
N ASN A 264 -7.54 -17.25 -1.89
CA ASN A 264 -8.38 -18.11 -2.72
C ASN A 264 -8.04 -18.04 -4.21
N GLN A 265 -7.26 -17.03 -4.64
CA GLN A 265 -6.86 -16.83 -6.04
C GLN A 265 -5.56 -17.55 -6.38
N SER A 266 -4.85 -18.07 -5.37
CA SER A 266 -3.47 -18.55 -5.51
C SER A 266 -3.32 -19.65 -6.56
N GLU A 267 -4.16 -20.70 -6.51
CA GLU A 267 -4.06 -21.83 -7.42
C GLU A 267 -4.39 -21.43 -8.87
N GLU A 268 -5.49 -20.67 -9.06
CA GLU A 268 -5.92 -20.25 -10.39
C GLU A 268 -4.89 -19.32 -11.06
N LEU A 269 -4.31 -18.38 -10.31
CA LEU A 269 -3.26 -17.50 -10.84
C LEU A 269 -1.97 -18.28 -11.18
N GLN A 270 -1.57 -19.26 -10.38
CA GLN A 270 -0.43 -20.12 -10.70
C GLN A 270 -0.64 -20.91 -12.00
N ASN A 271 -1.83 -21.48 -12.18
CA ASN A 271 -2.19 -22.18 -13.42
C ASN A 271 -2.19 -21.21 -14.61
N TYR A 272 -2.80 -20.04 -14.44
CA TYR A 272 -2.87 -19.01 -15.49
C TYR A 272 -1.48 -18.53 -15.94
N ILE A 273 -0.54 -18.38 -15.00
CA ILE A 273 0.87 -18.05 -15.28
C ILE A 273 1.54 -19.20 -16.03
N SER A 274 1.42 -20.43 -15.53
CA SER A 274 2.07 -21.62 -16.09
C SER A 274 1.64 -21.92 -17.53
N GLU A 275 0.35 -21.75 -17.84
CA GLU A 275 -0.19 -21.92 -19.20
C GLU A 275 0.45 -20.95 -20.22
N ARG A 276 0.79 -19.73 -19.78
CA ARG A 276 1.29 -18.65 -20.66
C ARG A 276 2.80 -18.53 -20.64
N ASN A 277 3.43 -18.95 -19.55
CA ASN A 277 4.86 -18.86 -19.30
C ASN A 277 5.36 -20.21 -18.75
N PRO A 278 5.38 -21.27 -19.57
CA PRO A 278 5.65 -22.64 -19.10
C PRO A 278 7.05 -22.84 -18.52
N ASN A 279 8.00 -21.95 -18.86
CA ASN A 279 9.36 -21.98 -18.32
C ASN A 279 9.54 -21.11 -17.07
N SER A 280 8.47 -20.43 -16.62
CA SER A 280 8.56 -19.57 -15.45
C SER A 280 8.71 -20.39 -14.16
N THR A 281 9.50 -19.86 -13.23
CA THR A 281 9.54 -20.41 -11.87
C THR A 281 8.56 -19.64 -11.01
N ILE A 282 7.62 -20.33 -10.36
CA ILE A 282 6.59 -19.73 -9.51
C ILE A 282 6.83 -20.11 -8.05
N LEU A 283 6.79 -19.13 -7.15
CA LEU A 283 6.90 -19.27 -5.71
C LEU A 283 5.70 -18.58 -5.04
N VAL A 284 5.19 -19.20 -3.98
CA VAL A 284 4.09 -18.63 -3.19
C VAL A 284 4.58 -18.40 -1.77
N PHE A 285 4.57 -17.14 -1.34
CA PHE A 285 4.86 -16.75 0.03
C PHE A 285 3.56 -16.59 0.80
N LYS A 286 3.60 -17.02 2.06
CA LYS A 286 2.47 -16.98 2.98
C LYS A 286 2.60 -15.82 3.95
N ASP A 287 1.46 -15.28 4.37
CA ASP A 287 1.40 -14.33 5.49
C ASP A 287 1.62 -15.03 6.84
N LEU A 288 1.64 -14.25 7.93
CA LEU A 288 1.80 -14.77 9.30
C LEU A 288 0.67 -15.72 9.73
N SER A 289 -0.44 -15.75 9.01
CA SER A 289 -1.55 -16.69 9.22
C SER A 289 -1.45 -17.93 8.33
N GLU A 290 -0.28 -18.18 7.72
CA GLU A 290 0.00 -19.31 6.83
C GLU A 290 -0.88 -19.35 5.56
N ARG A 291 -1.46 -18.21 5.17
CA ARG A 291 -2.28 -18.10 3.95
C ARG A 291 -1.44 -17.57 2.80
N PRO A 292 -1.60 -18.12 1.57
CA PRO A 292 -0.99 -17.56 0.37
C PRO A 292 -1.29 -16.07 0.26
N ARG A 293 -0.24 -15.26 0.10
CA ARG A 293 -0.39 -13.80 0.06
C ARG A 293 0.40 -13.16 -1.05
N VAL A 294 1.60 -13.66 -1.34
CA VAL A 294 2.42 -13.13 -2.43
C VAL A 294 2.77 -14.24 -3.41
N ILE A 295 2.47 -14.04 -4.69
CA ILE A 295 3.02 -14.85 -5.76
C ILE A 295 4.25 -14.13 -6.30
N GLN A 296 5.39 -14.82 -6.29
CA GLN A 296 6.54 -14.47 -7.12
C GLN A 296 6.58 -15.37 -8.33
N TRP A 297 6.87 -14.81 -9.49
CA TRP A 297 7.27 -15.61 -10.65
C TRP A 297 8.37 -14.92 -11.43
N ASN A 298 9.20 -15.71 -12.10
CA ASN A 298 10.36 -15.22 -12.85
C ASN A 298 10.24 -15.68 -14.31
N ILE A 299 10.47 -14.76 -15.24
CA ILE A 299 10.58 -15.01 -16.68
C ILE A 299 11.88 -14.47 -17.24
#